data_AF-A0A7K1XTS1-F1
#
_entry.id   AF-A0A7K1XTS1-F1
#
_cell.length_a   1.000
_cell.length_b   1.000
_cell.length_c   1.000
_cell.angle_alpha   90.00
_cell.angle_beta   90.00
_cell.angle_gamma   90.00
#
_symmetry.space_group_name_H-M   'P 1'
#
loop_
_entity.id
_entity.type
_entity.pdbx_description
1 polymer ?
#
loop_
_entity_poly.entity_id
_entity_poly.type
_entity_poly.pdbx_seq_one_letter_code
_entity_poly.pdbx_strand_id
1 'polypeptide(L)'
;MSGYKMNASATQLPESRLWDELSRKLAGTKSVTSVNGIIYKLENINNAEVSYSVESRNGGESEPISKEDFLSAISLLKKMRSFNTSTIKPYFSGPLYKKRSPLFALLLAAGFIDRE
;
A
#
# COMPACT_ATOMS: atom_id res chain seq x y z
N MET A 1 4.68 11.42 -15.67
CA MET A 1 4.39 10.92 -14.30
C MET A 1 4.78 9.46 -14.27
N SER A 2 5.68 9.04 -13.38
CA SER A 2 5.97 7.60 -13.21
C SER A 2 4.72 6.90 -12.69
N GLY A 3 4.32 5.85 -13.38
CA GLY A 3 3.20 5.00 -13.01
C GLY A 3 3.66 3.82 -12.15
N TYR A 4 2.69 3.01 -11.77
CA TYR A 4 2.89 1.69 -11.19
C TYR A 4 2.14 0.67 -12.02
N LYS A 5 2.61 -0.56 -11.99
CA LYS A 5 1.89 -1.74 -12.47
C LYS A 5 1.91 -2.82 -11.40
N MET A 6 0.87 -3.65 -11.34
CA MET A 6 0.88 -4.84 -10.51
C MET A 6 1.90 -5.85 -11.07
N ASN A 7 2.66 -6.48 -10.17
CA ASN A 7 3.59 -7.52 -10.57
C ASN A 7 2.82 -8.77 -11.00
N ALA A 8 3.30 -9.44 -12.06
CA ALA A 8 2.59 -10.57 -12.65
C ALA A 8 2.29 -11.69 -11.64
N SER A 9 3.25 -11.97 -10.74
CA SER A 9 3.08 -12.91 -9.63
C SER A 9 2.03 -12.46 -8.62
N ALA A 10 1.94 -11.17 -8.33
CA ALA A 10 0.96 -10.61 -7.41
C ALA A 10 -0.46 -10.66 -8.00
N THR A 11 -0.61 -10.42 -9.31
CA THR A 11 -1.91 -10.46 -10.00
C THR A 11 -2.55 -11.85 -9.93
N GLN A 12 -1.76 -12.92 -9.92
CA GLN A 12 -2.22 -14.31 -9.88
C GLN A 12 -2.66 -14.79 -8.49
N LEU A 13 -2.20 -14.14 -7.41
CA LEU A 13 -2.56 -14.53 -6.04
C LEU A 13 -3.91 -13.94 -5.63
N PRO A 14 -4.77 -14.66 -4.89
CA PRO A 14 -5.94 -14.05 -4.26
C PRO A 14 -5.57 -12.86 -3.36
N GLU A 15 -6.44 -11.85 -3.27
CA GLU A 15 -6.22 -10.64 -2.46
C GLU A 15 -5.89 -10.99 -1.00
N SER A 16 -6.58 -11.98 -0.44
CA SER A 16 -6.35 -12.47 0.92
C SER A 16 -4.95 -13.05 1.10
N ARG A 17 -4.44 -13.79 0.11
CA ARG A 17 -3.06 -14.31 0.12
C ARG A 17 -2.03 -13.19 0.01
N LEU A 18 -2.32 -12.12 -0.73
CA LEU A 18 -1.43 -10.96 -0.78
C LEU A 18 -1.31 -10.25 0.57
N TRP A 19 -2.37 -10.23 1.39
CA TRP A 19 -2.28 -9.74 2.76
C TRP A 19 -1.35 -10.61 3.62
N ASP A 20 -1.49 -11.94 3.55
CA ASP A 20 -0.64 -12.85 4.31
C ASP A 20 0.84 -12.73 3.88
N GLU A 21 1.09 -12.60 2.57
CA GLU A 21 2.42 -12.36 2.01
C GLU A 21 2.98 -10.98 2.40
N LEU A 22 2.13 -9.94 2.50
CA LEU A 22 2.51 -8.60 2.94
C LEU A 22 3.14 -8.69 4.34
N SER A 23 2.42 -9.29 5.28
CA SER A 23 2.87 -9.45 6.67
C SER A 23 4.17 -10.25 6.76
N ARG A 24 4.32 -11.29 5.94
CA ARG A 24 5.56 -12.08 5.88
C ARG A 24 6.74 -11.28 5.33
N LYS A 25 6.54 -10.54 4.24
CA LYS A 25 7.60 -9.77 3.57
C LYS A 25 8.04 -8.56 4.37
N LEU A 26 7.11 -7.96 5.13
CA LEU A 26 7.40 -6.82 5.99
C LEU A 26 7.81 -7.24 7.42
N ALA A 27 7.91 -8.54 7.71
CA ALA A 27 8.37 -9.01 9.00
C ALA A 27 9.77 -8.46 9.32
N GLY A 28 9.90 -7.76 10.46
CA GLY A 28 11.15 -7.09 10.87
C GLY A 28 11.45 -5.78 10.14
N THR A 29 10.61 -5.36 9.19
CA THR A 29 10.74 -4.05 8.51
C THR A 29 10.24 -2.95 9.44
N LYS A 30 11.09 -1.95 9.72
CA LYS A 30 10.74 -0.82 10.61
C LYS A 30 10.16 0.38 9.86
N SER A 31 10.38 0.47 8.56
CA SER A 31 9.96 1.60 7.74
C SER A 31 9.92 1.24 6.27
N VAL A 32 9.06 1.91 5.51
CA VAL A 32 8.97 1.80 4.05
C VAL A 32 9.10 3.18 3.41
N THR A 33 9.67 3.22 2.21
CA THR A 33 9.93 4.48 1.50
C THR A 33 9.03 4.59 0.28
N SER A 34 8.30 5.69 0.15
CA SER A 34 7.54 6.01 -1.06
C SER A 34 8.47 6.37 -2.22
N VAL A 35 7.93 6.35 -3.44
CA VAL A 35 8.66 6.78 -4.65
C VAL A 35 9.18 8.24 -4.58
N ASN A 36 8.56 9.07 -3.74
CA ASN A 36 8.93 10.48 -3.56
C ASN A 36 9.91 10.68 -2.39
N GLY A 37 10.47 9.60 -1.83
CA GLY A 37 11.44 9.67 -0.73
C GLY A 37 10.83 9.87 0.66
N ILE A 38 9.50 9.93 0.79
CA ILE A 38 8.84 9.98 2.10
C ILE A 38 9.00 8.62 2.79
N ILE A 39 9.57 8.62 3.99
CA ILE A 39 9.76 7.44 4.83
C ILE A 39 8.59 7.34 5.81
N TYR A 40 7.84 6.25 5.72
CA TYR A 40 6.79 5.89 6.67
C TYR A 40 7.35 4.89 7.68
N LYS A 41 7.26 5.19 8.97
CA LYS A 41 7.59 4.23 10.02
C LYS A 41 6.45 3.23 10.15
N LEU A 42 6.78 1.95 10.27
CA LEU A 42 5.80 0.89 10.51
C LEU A 42 5.70 0.70 12.03
N GLU A 43 4.56 1.07 12.60
CA GLU A 43 4.34 1.03 14.05
C GLU A 43 3.82 -0.34 14.48
N ASN A 44 2.96 -0.94 13.67
CA ASN A 44 2.31 -2.21 13.98
C ASN A 44 1.92 -2.95 12.69
N ILE A 45 2.11 -4.27 12.69
CA ILE A 45 1.71 -5.18 11.62
C ILE A 45 1.03 -6.36 12.28
N ASN A 46 -0.27 -6.52 12.07
CA ASN A 46 -1.02 -7.64 12.61
C ASN A 46 -2.03 -8.17 11.58
N ASN A 47 -2.88 -9.12 12.00
CA ASN A 47 -3.82 -9.76 11.09
C ASN A 47 -4.97 -8.85 10.62
N ALA A 48 -5.21 -7.72 11.30
CA ALA A 48 -6.30 -6.79 11.02
C ALA A 48 -5.83 -5.54 10.27
N GLU A 49 -4.62 -5.06 10.52
CA GLU A 49 -4.11 -3.82 9.95
C GLU A 49 -2.58 -3.71 9.92
N VAL A 50 -2.12 -2.74 9.14
CA VAL A 50 -0.76 -2.19 9.19
C VAL A 50 -0.87 -0.72 9.56
N SER A 51 -0.29 -0.33 10.69
CA SER A 51 -0.27 1.04 11.18
C SER A 51 1.07 1.71 10.86
N TYR A 52 1.01 2.96 10.41
CA TYR A 52 2.19 3.72 9.99
C TYR A 52 2.15 5.15 10.50
N SER A 53 3.32 5.78 10.63
CA SER A 53 3.45 7.18 11.01
C SER A 53 4.43 7.93 10.10
N VAL A 54 4.22 9.24 9.96
CA VAL A 54 5.20 10.18 9.38
C VAL A 54 4.91 11.59 9.89
N GLU A 55 5.93 12.35 10.28
CA GLU A 55 5.77 13.67 10.92
C GLU A 55 4.92 14.65 10.11
N SER A 56 5.04 14.61 8.78
CA SER A 56 4.32 15.52 7.88
C SER A 56 2.83 15.20 7.72
N ARG A 57 2.30 14.16 8.39
CA ARG A 57 0.94 13.68 8.22
C ARG A 57 0.33 13.35 9.58
N ASN A 58 -0.94 13.69 9.75
CA ASN A 58 -1.69 13.41 10.98
C ASN A 58 -0.97 13.88 12.26
N GLY A 59 -0.19 14.96 12.18
CA GLY A 59 0.61 15.44 13.33
C GLY A 59 1.69 14.47 13.81
N GLY A 60 2.10 13.50 12.98
CA GLY A 60 3.04 12.43 13.37
C GLY A 60 2.38 11.23 14.05
N GLU A 61 1.07 11.28 14.29
CA GLU A 61 0.31 10.18 14.91
C GLU A 61 0.14 8.99 13.95
N SER A 62 0.06 7.79 14.53
CA SER A 62 -0.12 6.55 13.79
C SER A 62 -1.48 6.48 13.09
N GLU A 63 -1.48 5.96 11.86
CA GLU A 63 -2.69 5.75 11.05
C GLU A 63 -2.74 4.32 10.52
N PRO A 64 -3.90 3.65 10.55
CA PRO A 64 -4.02 2.27 10.07
C PRO A 64 -4.42 2.19 8.59
N ILE A 65 -3.84 1.23 7.87
CA ILE A 65 -4.44 0.60 6.68
C ILE A 65 -5.03 -0.73 7.15
N SER A 66 -6.36 -0.80 7.20
CA SER A 66 -7.06 -2.04 7.55
C SER A 66 -6.88 -3.07 6.43
N LYS A 67 -7.03 -4.34 6.80
CA LYS A 67 -7.08 -5.44 5.84
C LYS A 67 -8.16 -5.21 4.78
N GLU A 68 -9.34 -4.72 5.17
CA GLU A 68 -10.45 -4.43 4.26
C GLU A 68 -10.09 -3.34 3.24
N ASP A 69 -9.47 -2.25 3.70
CA ASP A 69 -8.96 -1.17 2.84
C ASP A 69 -7.93 -1.71 1.84
N PHE A 70 -7.01 -2.57 2.32
CA PHE A 70 -6.01 -3.22 1.48
C PHE A 70 -6.65 -4.12 0.43
N LEU A 71 -7.53 -5.03 0.81
CA LEU A 71 -8.18 -5.98 -0.11
C LEU A 71 -8.98 -5.24 -1.18
N SER A 72 -9.72 -4.21 -0.78
CA SER A 72 -10.48 -3.35 -1.69
C SER A 72 -9.56 -2.65 -2.68
N ALA A 73 -8.44 -2.10 -2.22
CA ALA A 73 -7.46 -1.48 -3.09
C ALA A 73 -6.86 -2.48 -4.08
N ILE A 74 -6.37 -3.64 -3.62
CA ILE A 74 -5.77 -4.65 -4.51
C ILE A 74 -6.77 -5.11 -5.59
N SER A 75 -8.03 -5.35 -5.23
CA SER A 75 -9.07 -5.76 -6.18
C SER A 75 -9.25 -4.74 -7.31
N LEU A 76 -9.13 -3.45 -7.00
CA LEU A 76 -9.18 -2.38 -8.00
C LEU A 76 -7.89 -2.30 -8.82
N LEU A 77 -6.73 -2.31 -8.16
CA LEU A 77 -5.43 -2.17 -8.81
C LEU A 77 -5.14 -3.28 -9.81
N LYS A 78 -5.54 -4.53 -9.53
CA LYS A 78 -5.40 -5.66 -10.46
C LYS A 78 -6.19 -5.51 -11.76
N LYS A 79 -7.25 -4.69 -11.77
CA LYS A 79 -8.05 -4.42 -12.98
C LYS A 79 -7.46 -3.31 -13.84
N MET A 80 -6.44 -2.62 -13.34
CA MET A 80 -5.78 -1.51 -14.03
C MET A 80 -4.51 -2.00 -14.71
N ARG A 81 -4.31 -1.62 -15.97
CA ARG A 81 -3.05 -1.88 -16.68
C ARG A 81 -1.87 -1.16 -16.01
N SER A 82 -2.11 0.09 -15.60
CA SER A 82 -1.15 0.97 -14.94
C SER A 82 -1.92 1.95 -14.05
N PHE A 83 -1.32 2.43 -12.97
CA PHE A 83 -1.96 3.36 -12.05
C PHE A 83 -0.98 4.31 -11.39
N ASN A 84 -1.48 5.46 -10.93
CA ASN A 84 -0.75 6.41 -10.10
C ASN A 84 -1.73 7.09 -9.13
N THR A 85 -1.22 7.99 -8.29
CA THR A 85 -2.04 8.67 -7.29
C THR A 85 -3.19 9.49 -7.87
N SER A 86 -3.09 9.95 -9.13
CA SER A 86 -4.16 10.69 -9.82
C SER A 86 -5.19 9.75 -10.45
N THR A 87 -4.74 8.69 -11.13
CA THR A 87 -5.64 7.78 -11.87
C THR A 87 -6.49 6.91 -10.93
N ILE A 88 -6.05 6.66 -9.70
CA ILE A 88 -6.82 5.90 -8.71
C ILE A 88 -7.90 6.71 -8.01
N LYS A 89 -7.87 8.05 -8.10
CA LYS A 89 -8.79 8.95 -7.40
C LYS A 89 -10.28 8.64 -7.63
N PRO A 90 -10.73 8.30 -8.86
CA PRO A 90 -12.14 7.95 -9.08
C PRO A 90 -12.57 6.60 -8.48
N TYR A 91 -11.61 5.72 -8.17
CA TYR A 91 -11.87 4.35 -7.75
C TYR A 91 -11.77 4.18 -6.23
N PHE A 92 -11.02 5.03 -5.55
CA PHE A 92 -10.80 4.94 -4.11
C PHE A 92 -11.79 5.81 -3.35
N SER A 93 -12.39 5.27 -2.29
CA SER A 93 -13.18 6.06 -1.35
C SER A 93 -12.31 7.14 -0.70
N GLY A 94 -12.91 8.23 -0.20
CA GLY A 94 -12.17 9.33 0.43
C GLY A 94 -11.17 8.88 1.52
N PRO A 95 -11.57 8.03 2.48
CA PRO A 95 -10.67 7.48 3.49
C PRO A 95 -9.51 6.67 2.90
N LEU A 96 -9.79 5.76 1.95
CA LEU A 96 -8.77 4.94 1.31
C LEU A 96 -7.82 5.80 0.45
N TYR A 97 -8.36 6.79 -0.26
CA TYR A 97 -7.58 7.71 -1.07
C TYR A 97 -6.61 8.54 -0.22
N LYS A 98 -6.99 8.95 0.99
CA LYS A 98 -6.07 9.61 1.93
C LYS A 98 -4.87 8.72 2.25
N LYS A 99 -5.04 7.40 2.31
CA LYS A 99 -4.00 6.41 2.63
C LYS A 99 -3.22 5.90 1.41
N ARG A 100 -3.50 6.41 0.20
CA ARG A 100 -2.92 5.88 -1.06
C ARG A 100 -1.38 5.86 -1.10
N SER A 101 -0.74 6.92 -0.60
CA SER A 101 0.72 7.06 -0.65
C SER A 101 1.43 6.04 0.25
N PRO A 102 1.09 5.92 1.54
CA PRO A 102 1.64 4.86 2.40
C PRO A 102 1.25 3.47 1.91
N LEU A 103 0.04 3.28 1.38
CA LEU A 103 -0.34 2.01 0.74
C LEU A 103 0.61 1.65 -0.42
N PHE A 104 0.88 2.58 -1.34
CA PHE A 104 1.80 2.29 -2.45
C PHE A 104 3.23 2.04 -1.98
N ALA A 105 3.69 2.72 -0.93
CA ALA A 105 4.98 2.44 -0.30
C ALA A 105 5.05 1.02 0.26
N LEU A 106 3.98 0.53 0.92
CA LEU A 106 3.88 -0.85 1.39
C LEU A 106 3.92 -1.85 0.23
N LEU A 107 3.15 -1.60 -0.83
CA LEU A 107 3.10 -2.47 -2.00
C LEU A 107 4.44 -2.55 -2.74
N LEU A 108 5.16 -1.42 -2.85
CA LEU A 108 6.52 -1.37 -3.41
C LEU A 108 7.49 -2.17 -2.55
N ALA A 109 7.49 -1.93 -1.23
CA ALA A 109 8.38 -2.61 -0.30
C ALA A 109 8.16 -4.13 -0.28
N ALA A 110 6.91 -4.57 -0.44
CA ALA A 110 6.55 -5.98 -0.58
C ALA A 110 6.79 -6.56 -2.00
N GLY A 111 7.19 -5.73 -2.96
CA GLY A 111 7.40 -6.17 -4.35
C GLY A 111 6.12 -6.66 -5.02
N PHE A 112 4.96 -6.10 -4.67
CA PHE A 112 3.68 -6.39 -5.31
C PHE A 112 3.40 -5.49 -6.52
N ILE A 113 4.07 -4.34 -6.57
CA ILE A 113 3.97 -3.38 -7.67
C ILE A 113 5.36 -2.93 -8.08
N ASP A 114 5.54 -2.68 -9.37
CA ASP A 114 6.76 -2.12 -9.94
C ASP A 114 6.50 -0.68 -10.40
N ARG A 115 7.56 0.13 -10.40
CA ARG A 115 7.55 1.46 -11.02
C ARG A 115 7.64 1.33 -12.54
N GLU A 116 6.84 2.13 -13.24
CA GLU A 116 6.97 2.38 -14.69
C GLU A 116 7.74 3.67 -14.99
#